data_AF-A0A7L4MZI0-F1
#
_entry.id   AF-A0A7L4MZI0-F1
#
_cell.length_a   1.000
_cell.length_b   1.000
_cell.length_c   1.000
_cell.angle_alpha   90.00
_cell.angle_beta   90.00
_cell.angle_gamma   90.00
#
_symmetry.space_group_name_H-M   'P 1'
#
loop_
_entity.id
_entity.type
_entity.pdbx_description
1 polymer ?
#
loop_
_entity_poly.entity_id
_entity_poly.type
_entity_poly.pdbx_seq_one_letter_code
_entity_poly.pdbx_strand_id
1 'polypeptide(L)'
;MMISPVHRFRDIERKPEYLHPEKCVPPPSRAALGTMWFIRDGCGIACAVVTWMLVFYADFVVLLVMLVPSRDYVYSVINGTLFNTLAFLALASHFRAMLTDPGAVPKGNATKEFIESLQLKPGQVVYKCPKCCSIKPDRAHHCSVCKRCIRKMDHHCPWVNNCVGENNQKYFVLFTMYIALISLHALIMVGFHFLYCFEEDWTKCSSFSPPTTVILLILLCFEALLFLIFTSVMFGTQVHSICTDET
;
A
#
# COMPACT_ATOMS: atom_id res chain seq x y z
N MET A 1 -37.62 31.79 11.49
CA MET A 1 -37.76 30.32 11.59
C MET A 1 -37.42 29.78 10.21
N MET A 2 -36.49 28.87 9.94
CA MET A 2 -35.77 27.86 10.73
C MET A 2 -34.31 27.80 10.24
N ILE A 3 -33.41 27.48 11.16
CA ILE A 3 -31.99 27.18 10.97
C ILE A 3 -31.86 25.75 10.44
N SER A 4 -30.97 25.49 9.47
CA SER A 4 -30.44 24.15 9.21
C SER A 4 -28.90 24.21 9.16
N PRO A 5 -28.17 23.30 9.84
CA PRO A 5 -26.74 23.46 10.11
C PRO A 5 -25.89 22.62 9.15
N VAL A 6 -25.48 23.20 8.03
CA VAL A 6 -24.49 22.59 7.13
C VAL A 6 -23.32 23.55 6.95
N HIS A 7 -22.50 23.71 7.99
CA HIS A 7 -21.18 24.32 7.82
C HIS A 7 -20.12 24.03 8.91
N ARG A 8 -20.46 23.30 9.97
CA ARG A 8 -19.62 23.23 11.18
C ARG A 8 -18.48 22.18 11.16
N PHE A 9 -18.01 21.73 9.99
CA PHE A 9 -16.91 20.75 9.92
C PHE A 9 -15.71 21.16 9.06
N ARG A 10 -15.75 22.32 8.38
CA ARG A 10 -14.62 22.82 7.57
C ARG A 10 -13.84 23.97 8.18
N ASP A 11 -14.29 24.54 9.30
CA ASP A 11 -13.70 25.78 9.86
C ASP A 11 -12.74 25.55 11.04
N ILE A 12 -12.44 24.30 11.42
CA ILE A 12 -11.49 24.04 12.52
C ILE A 12 -10.01 24.15 12.06
N GLU A 13 -9.73 24.15 10.75
CA GLU A 13 -8.34 24.19 10.23
C GLU A 13 -7.81 25.60 9.85
N ARG A 14 -8.56 26.68 10.11
CA ARG A 14 -8.08 28.06 9.90
C ARG A 14 -8.06 28.91 11.17
N LYS A 15 -7.56 28.37 12.29
CA LYS A 15 -7.09 29.25 13.37
C LYS A 15 -5.69 29.77 13.05
N PRO A 16 -5.49 31.09 12.87
CA PRO A 16 -4.18 31.70 12.60
C PRO A 16 -3.18 31.52 13.75
N GLU A 17 -3.64 31.04 14.90
CA GLU A 17 -2.85 30.92 16.14
C GLU A 17 -1.75 29.84 16.05
N TYR A 18 -1.76 28.95 15.05
CA TYR A 18 -0.68 27.97 14.81
C TYR A 18 0.44 28.49 13.89
N LEU A 19 0.32 29.71 13.36
CA LEU A 19 1.34 30.33 12.51
C LEU A 19 2.32 31.23 13.29
N HIS A 20 2.21 31.32 14.61
CA HIS A 20 3.22 31.98 15.42
C HIS A 20 4.41 31.04 15.69
N PRO A 21 5.62 31.35 15.17
CA PRO A 21 6.83 30.54 15.36
C PRO A 21 7.25 30.39 16.84
N GLU A 22 6.66 31.19 17.73
CA GLU A 22 7.09 31.33 19.12
C GLU A 22 6.44 30.36 20.11
N LYS A 23 5.38 29.62 19.72
CA LYS A 23 4.74 28.61 20.59
C LYS A 23 4.46 27.33 19.83
N CYS A 24 5.51 26.72 19.31
CA CYS A 24 5.41 25.37 18.76
C CYS A 24 5.27 24.36 19.90
N VAL A 25 4.07 24.24 20.48
CA VAL A 25 3.78 23.22 21.49
C VAL A 25 3.59 21.89 20.75
N PRO A 26 4.47 20.89 20.96
CA PRO A 26 4.32 19.60 20.30
C PRO A 26 2.98 18.98 20.73
N PRO A 27 2.15 18.47 19.80
CA PRO A 27 0.97 17.73 20.20
C PRO A 27 1.41 16.51 21.02
N PRO A 28 0.64 16.13 22.06
CA PRO A 28 1.04 15.09 23.00
C PRO A 28 1.51 13.83 22.26
N SER A 29 2.70 13.35 22.63
CA SER A 29 3.31 12.16 22.02
C SER A 29 2.45 10.93 22.33
N ARG A 30 1.61 10.51 21.38
CA ARG A 30 0.86 9.25 21.49
C ARG A 30 1.70 7.99 21.26
N ALA A 31 2.99 8.13 20.96
CA ALA A 31 3.87 6.98 20.76
C ALA A 31 4.54 6.59 22.09
N ALA A 32 3.84 5.77 22.88
CA ALA A 32 4.51 4.96 23.88
C ALA A 32 5.43 3.97 23.14
N LEU A 33 6.68 3.89 23.59
CA LEU A 33 7.67 2.90 23.15
C LEU A 33 7.01 1.50 23.21
N GLY A 34 6.74 0.89 22.06
CA GLY A 34 6.08 -0.43 21.95
C GLY A 34 4.71 -0.46 21.28
N THR A 35 4.15 0.67 20.82
CA THR A 35 2.89 0.66 20.04
C THR A 35 3.17 0.36 18.57
N MET A 36 2.49 -0.65 18.00
CA MET A 36 2.52 -0.97 16.57
C MET A 36 2.13 0.25 15.71
N TRP A 37 2.88 0.53 14.64
CA TRP A 37 2.56 1.63 13.72
C TRP A 37 1.33 1.28 12.89
N PHE A 38 0.26 2.08 13.03
CA PHE A 38 -0.96 1.89 12.24
C PHE A 38 -1.73 3.22 12.11
N ILE A 39 -2.10 3.57 10.87
CA ILE A 39 -2.86 4.78 10.58
C ILE A 39 -4.36 4.48 10.67
N ARG A 40 -5.08 5.23 11.49
CA ARG A 40 -6.54 5.12 11.64
C ARG A 40 -7.27 5.95 10.59
N ASP A 41 -7.02 5.66 9.32
CA ASP A 41 -7.75 6.25 8.18
C ASP A 41 -8.78 5.27 7.64
N GLY A 42 -10.06 5.67 7.63
CA GLY A 42 -11.15 4.78 7.21
C GLY A 42 -11.06 4.39 5.74
N CYS A 43 -10.61 5.32 4.88
CA CYS A 43 -10.42 5.06 3.45
C CYS A 43 -9.29 4.04 3.24
N GLY A 44 -8.12 4.26 3.84
CA GLY A 44 -7.00 3.34 3.77
C GLY A 44 -7.31 1.94 4.31
N ILE A 45 -8.05 1.84 5.41
CA ILE A 45 -8.49 0.53 5.95
C ILE A 45 -9.40 -0.19 4.94
N ALA A 46 -10.37 0.52 4.34
CA ALA A 46 -11.24 -0.07 3.33
C ALA A 46 -10.44 -0.55 2.11
N CYS A 47 -9.49 0.26 1.62
CA CYS A 47 -8.60 -0.13 0.52
C CYS A 47 -7.78 -1.39 0.86
N ALA A 48 -7.20 -1.46 2.07
CA ALA A 48 -6.44 -2.62 2.51
C ALA A 48 -7.30 -3.90 2.58
N VAL A 49 -8.54 -3.81 3.08
CA VAL A 49 -9.48 -4.93 3.09
C VAL A 49 -9.82 -5.38 1.67
N VAL A 50 -10.09 -4.44 0.77
CA VAL A 50 -10.36 -4.75 -0.64
C VAL A 50 -9.18 -5.46 -1.29
N THR A 51 -7.94 -5.03 -1.03
CA THR A 51 -6.73 -5.71 -1.53
C THR A 51 -6.68 -7.18 -1.10
N TRP A 52 -6.97 -7.49 0.17
CA TRP A 52 -6.98 -8.87 0.65
C TRP A 52 -8.10 -9.69 0.02
N MET A 53 -9.30 -9.12 -0.10
CA MET A 53 -10.44 -9.79 -0.73
C MET A 53 -10.18 -10.14 -2.20
N LEU A 54 -9.51 -9.26 -2.94
CA LEU A 54 -9.14 -9.50 -4.34
C LEU A 54 -8.15 -10.66 -4.46
N VAL A 55 -7.09 -10.67 -3.65
CA VAL A 55 -6.11 -11.79 -3.66
C VAL A 55 -6.78 -13.12 -3.30
N PHE A 56 -7.67 -13.13 -2.30
CA PHE A 56 -8.42 -14.35 -1.94
C PHE A 56 -9.42 -14.77 -3.01
N TYR A 57 -10.06 -13.82 -3.70
CA TYR A 57 -10.92 -14.13 -4.84
C TYR A 57 -10.11 -14.79 -5.96
N ALA A 58 -8.94 -14.23 -6.31
CA ALA A 58 -8.07 -14.80 -7.32
C ALA A 58 -7.60 -16.22 -6.94
N ASP A 59 -7.21 -16.43 -5.68
CA ASP A 59 -6.85 -17.77 -5.18
C ASP A 59 -8.03 -18.75 -5.23
N PHE A 60 -9.24 -18.32 -4.83
CA PHE A 60 -10.45 -19.12 -4.95
C PHE A 60 -10.69 -19.58 -6.40
N VAL A 61 -10.62 -18.66 -7.37
CA VAL A 61 -10.84 -19.01 -8.78
C VAL A 61 -9.73 -19.94 -9.29
N VAL A 62 -8.46 -19.62 -9.01
CA VAL A 62 -7.34 -20.45 -9.47
C VAL A 62 -7.41 -21.85 -8.90
N LEU A 63 -7.58 -21.98 -7.58
CA LEU A 63 -7.61 -23.29 -6.94
C LEU A 63 -8.86 -24.08 -7.30
N LEU A 64 -10.06 -23.52 -7.09
CA LEU A 64 -11.29 -24.32 -7.16
C LEU A 64 -11.89 -24.40 -8.56
N VAL A 65 -11.66 -23.41 -9.42
CA VAL A 65 -12.23 -23.39 -10.77
C VAL A 65 -11.26 -24.00 -11.79
N MET A 66 -9.95 -23.77 -11.64
CA MET A 66 -8.95 -24.22 -12.63
C MET A 66 -8.14 -25.44 -12.20
N LEU A 67 -7.60 -25.47 -10.97
CA LEU A 67 -6.65 -26.51 -10.57
C LEU A 67 -7.30 -27.77 -10.01
N VAL A 68 -8.29 -27.66 -9.12
CA VAL A 68 -8.98 -28.83 -8.54
C VAL A 68 -9.67 -29.69 -9.61
N PRO A 69 -10.35 -29.12 -10.62
CA PRO A 69 -10.95 -29.91 -11.70
C PRO A 69 -9.93 -30.45 -12.72
N SER A 70 -8.69 -29.98 -12.70
CA SER A 70 -7.67 -30.42 -13.66
C SER A 70 -7.31 -31.88 -13.43
N ARG A 71 -7.24 -32.65 -14.53
CA ARG A 71 -6.82 -34.06 -14.51
C ARG A 71 -5.31 -34.23 -14.34
N ASP A 72 -4.54 -33.19 -14.66
CA ASP A 72 -3.09 -33.21 -14.50
C ASP A 72 -2.72 -32.78 -13.08
N TYR A 73 -2.44 -33.77 -12.24
CA TYR A 73 -2.03 -33.57 -10.86
C TYR A 73 -0.70 -32.80 -10.75
N VAL A 74 0.26 -33.07 -11.65
CA VAL A 74 1.58 -32.43 -11.61
C VAL A 74 1.46 -30.95 -11.95
N TYR A 75 0.72 -30.63 -13.01
CA TYR A 75 0.36 -29.25 -13.36
C TYR A 75 -0.31 -28.54 -12.19
N SER A 76 -1.27 -29.20 -11.54
CA SER A 76 -2.04 -28.60 -10.45
C SER A 76 -1.20 -28.32 -9.22
N VAL A 77 -0.33 -29.25 -8.83
CA VAL A 77 0.58 -29.05 -7.69
C VAL A 77 1.59 -27.94 -7.97
N ILE A 78 2.20 -27.92 -9.15
CA ILE A 78 3.22 -26.92 -9.50
C ILE A 78 2.62 -25.51 -9.52
N ASN A 79 1.55 -25.31 -10.29
CA ASN A 79 0.93 -23.99 -10.42
C ASN A 79 0.24 -23.57 -9.12
N GLY A 80 -0.41 -24.50 -8.40
CA GLY A 80 -1.03 -24.21 -7.12
C GLY A 80 -0.01 -23.75 -6.07
N THR A 81 1.13 -24.46 -5.98
CA THR A 81 2.22 -24.10 -5.06
C THR A 81 2.83 -22.75 -5.43
N LEU A 82 3.10 -22.51 -6.73
CA LEU A 82 3.64 -21.24 -7.21
C LEU A 82 2.69 -20.08 -6.92
N PHE A 83 1.42 -20.20 -7.29
CA PHE A 83 0.41 -19.17 -7.09
C PHE A 83 0.25 -18.85 -5.59
N ASN A 84 0.11 -19.85 -4.74
CA ASN A 84 -0.05 -19.66 -3.29
C ASN A 84 1.19 -19.07 -2.62
N THR A 85 2.38 -19.46 -3.08
CA THR A 85 3.63 -18.87 -2.59
C THR A 85 3.69 -17.38 -2.94
N LEU A 86 3.36 -17.01 -4.19
CA LEU A 86 3.32 -15.60 -4.61
C LEU A 86 2.23 -14.82 -3.86
N ALA A 87 1.05 -15.40 -3.65
CA ALA A 87 -0.05 -14.78 -2.89
C ALA A 87 0.38 -14.51 -1.44
N PHE A 88 0.98 -15.50 -0.78
CA PHE A 88 1.50 -15.36 0.57
C PHE A 88 2.57 -14.26 0.66
N LEU A 89 3.54 -14.26 -0.27
CA LEU A 89 4.59 -13.24 -0.30
C LEU A 89 4.04 -11.83 -0.57
N ALA A 90 3.03 -11.70 -1.43
CA ALA A 90 2.33 -10.45 -1.69
C ALA A 90 1.63 -9.92 -0.43
N LEU A 91 0.80 -10.76 0.22
CA LEU A 91 0.05 -10.38 1.42
C LEU A 91 0.98 -10.11 2.61
N ALA A 92 2.05 -10.89 2.78
CA ALA A 92 3.04 -10.65 3.81
C ALA A 92 3.78 -9.31 3.59
N SER A 93 4.15 -9.01 2.34
CA SER A 93 4.79 -7.73 1.99
C SER A 93 3.84 -6.56 2.18
N HIS A 94 2.57 -6.70 1.80
CA HIS A 94 1.52 -5.71 2.03
C HIS A 94 1.33 -5.42 3.52
N PHE A 95 1.19 -6.46 4.34
CA PHE A 95 1.05 -6.35 5.78
C PHE A 95 2.25 -5.63 6.43
N ARG A 96 3.46 -5.95 5.98
CA ARG A 96 4.69 -5.27 6.43
C ARG A 96 4.73 -3.82 5.98
N ALA A 97 4.34 -3.49 4.75
CA ALA A 97 4.25 -2.11 4.28
C ALA A 97 3.24 -1.28 5.09
N MET A 98 2.11 -1.89 5.47
CA MET A 98 1.06 -1.26 6.26
C MET A 98 1.48 -0.98 7.71
N LEU A 99 2.15 -1.94 8.36
CA LEU A 99 2.41 -1.88 9.81
C LEU A 99 3.81 -1.43 10.20
N THR A 100 4.70 -1.20 9.23
CA THR A 100 6.03 -0.66 9.50
C THR A 100 5.98 0.87 9.56
N ASP A 101 6.62 1.46 10.58
CA ASP A 101 6.86 2.90 10.61
C ASP A 101 7.66 3.30 9.36
N PRO A 102 7.12 4.16 8.47
CA PRO A 102 7.75 4.50 7.19
C PRO A 102 8.99 5.40 7.34
N GLY A 103 9.38 5.75 8.56
CA GLY A 103 10.52 6.63 8.84
C GLY A 103 10.07 7.95 9.45
N ALA A 104 9.09 7.91 10.35
CA ALA A 104 8.50 9.08 10.97
C ALA A 104 9.49 9.85 11.84
N VAL A 105 9.62 11.15 11.57
CA VAL A 105 10.47 12.06 12.32
C VAL A 105 9.85 12.33 13.71
N PRO A 106 10.65 12.29 14.80
CA PRO A 106 10.20 12.68 16.13
C PRO A 106 9.58 14.08 16.15
N LYS A 107 8.48 14.23 16.90
CA LYS A 107 7.82 15.54 17.07
C LYS A 107 8.53 16.33 18.16
N GLY A 108 8.43 17.66 18.11
CA GLY A 108 8.93 18.53 19.17
C GLY A 108 10.46 18.64 19.28
N ASN A 109 11.22 18.06 18.35
CA ASN A 109 12.69 18.18 18.38
C ASN A 109 13.20 19.54 17.86
N ALA A 110 12.34 20.46 17.43
CA ALA A 110 12.74 21.80 17.01
C ALA A 110 12.91 22.79 18.18
N THR A 111 13.49 22.34 19.29
CA THR A 111 13.81 23.24 20.43
C THR A 111 15.06 24.07 20.12
N LYS A 112 15.22 25.24 20.79
CA LYS A 112 16.40 26.09 20.58
C LYS A 112 17.67 25.35 20.99
N GLU A 113 17.62 24.66 22.11
CA GLU A 113 18.72 23.90 22.69
C GLU A 113 19.18 22.78 21.74
N PHE A 114 18.23 22.06 21.14
CA PHE A 114 18.55 20.99 20.19
C PHE A 114 19.18 21.56 18.91
N ILE A 115 18.68 22.69 18.40
CA ILE A 115 19.24 23.35 17.22
C ILE A 115 20.67 23.84 17.50
N GLU A 116 20.91 24.45 18.66
CA GLU A 116 22.24 24.90 19.08
C GLU A 116 23.21 23.71 19.23
N SER A 117 22.73 22.55 19.68
CA SER A 117 23.53 21.34 19.81
C SER A 117 23.98 20.72 18.48
N LEU A 118 23.34 21.08 17.36
CA LEU A 118 23.66 20.51 16.03
C LEU A 118 25.00 21.02 15.44
N GLN A 119 25.69 21.96 16.09
CA GLN A 119 26.98 22.51 15.63
C GLN A 119 26.97 22.89 14.14
N LEU A 120 25.92 23.61 13.72
CA LEU A 120 25.69 23.97 12.32
C LEU A 120 26.84 24.82 11.78
N LYS A 121 27.26 24.54 10.54
CA LYS A 121 28.26 25.38 9.85
C LYS A 121 27.67 26.76 9.54
N PRO A 122 28.49 27.83 9.52
CA PRO A 122 28.02 29.16 9.12
C PRO A 122 27.30 29.11 7.77
N GLY A 123 26.08 29.63 7.70
CA GLY A 123 25.23 29.62 6.49
C GLY A 123 24.37 28.37 6.29
N GLN A 124 24.46 27.36 7.16
CA GLN A 124 23.63 26.15 7.06
C GLN A 124 22.19 26.44 7.50
N VAL A 125 21.23 26.21 6.60
CA VAL A 125 19.79 26.45 6.85
C VAL A 125 19.14 25.19 7.42
N VAL A 126 18.34 25.35 8.47
CA VAL A 126 17.54 24.27 9.08
C VAL A 126 16.08 24.46 8.76
N TYR A 127 15.50 23.49 8.04
CA TYR A 127 14.06 23.47 7.77
C TYR A 127 13.29 22.90 8.95
N LYS A 128 12.13 23.50 9.26
CA LYS A 128 11.26 23.07 10.36
C LYS A 128 9.86 22.81 9.83
N CYS A 129 9.19 21.81 10.41
CA CYS A 129 7.77 21.58 10.18
C CYS A 129 6.96 22.25 11.29
N PRO A 130 6.12 23.26 10.99
CA PRO A 130 5.32 23.94 12.00
C PRO A 130 4.25 23.01 12.62
N LYS A 131 3.71 22.06 11.85
CA LYS A 131 2.68 21.12 12.31
C LYS A 131 3.22 20.05 13.27
N CYS A 132 4.49 19.65 13.10
CA CYS A 132 5.14 18.64 13.93
C CYS A 132 6.02 19.26 15.03
N CYS A 133 6.30 20.56 14.94
CA CYS A 133 7.33 21.23 15.73
C CYS A 133 8.66 20.48 15.69
N SER A 134 9.02 20.00 14.51
CA SER A 134 10.19 19.16 14.30
C SER A 134 11.13 19.74 13.25
N ILE A 135 12.42 19.56 13.45
CA ILE A 135 13.42 19.77 12.41
C ILE A 135 13.12 18.76 11.29
N LYS A 136 13.06 19.23 10.05
CA LYS A 136 12.79 18.43 8.86
C LYS A 136 14.15 18.00 8.29
N PRO A 137 14.51 16.70 8.39
CA PRO A 137 15.69 16.19 7.69
C PRO A 137 15.56 16.38 6.18
N ASP A 138 16.68 16.29 5.47
CA ASP A 138 16.67 16.33 4.02
C ASP A 138 15.73 15.27 3.45
N ARG A 139 14.99 15.65 2.39
CA ARG A 139 13.99 14.81 1.71
C ARG A 139 12.83 14.31 2.59
N ALA A 140 12.66 14.83 3.80
CA ALA A 140 11.50 14.49 4.62
C ALA A 140 10.28 15.35 4.26
N HIS A 141 9.07 14.79 4.14
CA HIS A 141 7.86 15.58 3.85
C HIS A 141 6.79 15.34 4.91
N HIS A 142 5.95 16.36 5.16
CA HIS A 142 4.84 16.24 6.11
C HIS A 142 3.63 15.62 5.42
N CYS A 143 3.20 14.45 5.88
CA CYS A 143 1.94 13.85 5.43
C CYS A 143 0.79 14.31 6.32
N SER A 144 -0.22 14.94 5.71
CA SER A 144 -1.43 15.42 6.39
C SER A 144 -2.33 14.28 6.88
N VAL A 145 -2.25 13.10 6.28
CA VAL A 145 -3.00 11.90 6.70
C VAL A 145 -2.34 11.24 7.91
N CYS A 146 -1.04 10.92 7.79
CA CYS A 146 -0.27 10.32 8.90
C CYS A 146 0.02 11.31 10.05
N LYS A 147 -0.18 12.63 9.85
CA LYS A 147 0.11 13.71 10.81
C LYS A 147 1.54 13.65 11.36
N ARG A 148 2.49 13.28 10.49
CA ARG A 148 3.91 13.08 10.79
C ARG A 148 4.75 13.52 9.59
N CYS A 149 5.96 14.01 9.86
CA CYS A 149 6.99 14.12 8.83
C CYS A 149 7.59 12.75 8.61
N ILE A 150 7.73 12.32 7.35
CA ILE A 150 8.26 11.01 6.97
C ILE A 150 9.59 11.26 6.22
N ARG A 151 10.66 10.53 6.59
CA ARG A 151 11.97 10.60 5.93
C ARG A 151 11.92 9.91 4.57
N LYS A 152 12.61 10.49 3.58
CA LYS A 152 12.56 10.07 2.16
C LYS A 152 11.12 9.72 1.74
N MET A 153 10.19 10.63 2.01
CA MET A 153 8.78 10.37 1.73
C MET A 153 8.56 10.38 0.22
N ASP A 154 8.06 9.26 -0.30
CA ASP A 154 7.66 9.13 -1.70
C ASP A 154 6.19 9.57 -1.82
N HIS A 155 5.26 8.79 -1.27
CA HIS A 155 3.84 9.16 -1.24
C HIS A 155 3.08 8.61 -0.02
N HIS A 156 1.82 9.04 0.12
CA HIS A 156 0.85 8.37 0.98
C HIS A 156 -0.01 7.45 0.11
N CYS A 157 -0.05 6.17 0.46
CA CYS A 157 -0.74 5.16 -0.32
C CYS A 157 -1.94 4.61 0.45
N PRO A 158 -3.18 4.89 0.00
CA PRO A 158 -4.38 4.34 0.63
C PRO A 158 -4.39 2.81 0.62
N TRP A 159 -3.87 2.18 -0.45
CA TRP A 159 -3.87 0.72 -0.63
C TRP A 159 -3.04 -0.05 0.39
N VAL A 160 -2.02 0.58 0.98
CA VAL A 160 -1.28 0.02 2.14
C VAL A 160 -1.60 0.74 3.44
N ASN A 161 -2.61 1.63 3.46
CA ASN A 161 -3.00 2.45 4.61
C ASN A 161 -1.81 3.10 5.35
N ASN A 162 -0.80 3.55 4.60
CA ASN A 162 0.43 4.08 5.17
C ASN A 162 1.17 5.00 4.18
N CYS A 163 2.10 5.78 4.69
CA CYS A 163 3.10 6.39 3.82
C CYS A 163 4.10 5.33 3.33
N VAL A 164 4.60 5.53 2.11
CA VAL A 164 5.80 4.85 1.60
C VAL A 164 6.97 5.80 1.83
N GLY A 165 7.95 5.34 2.59
CA GLY A 165 9.15 6.10 2.93
C GLY A 165 10.32 5.18 3.22
N GLU A 166 11.41 5.76 3.72
CA GLU A 166 12.72 5.10 3.87
C GLU A 166 12.65 3.68 4.48
N ASN A 167 11.88 3.50 5.55
CA ASN A 167 11.90 2.27 6.34
C ASN A 167 10.96 1.17 5.82
N ASN A 168 10.03 1.49 4.91
CA ASN A 168 9.05 0.52 4.40
C ASN A 168 8.98 0.42 2.86
N GLN A 169 9.73 1.25 2.14
CA GLN A 169 9.78 1.24 0.66
C GLN A 169 10.09 -0.16 0.10
N LYS A 170 11.02 -0.90 0.72
CA LYS A 170 11.34 -2.29 0.32
C LYS A 170 10.09 -3.18 0.29
N TYR A 171 9.25 -3.12 1.32
CA TYR A 171 8.05 -3.97 1.40
C TYR A 171 7.02 -3.55 0.36
N PHE A 172 6.90 -2.25 0.08
CA PHE A 172 6.03 -1.73 -0.98
C PHE A 172 6.47 -2.22 -2.36
N VAL A 173 7.77 -2.15 -2.68
CA VAL A 173 8.33 -2.65 -3.95
C VAL A 173 8.15 -4.16 -4.11
N LEU A 174 8.38 -4.94 -3.04
CA LEU A 174 8.13 -6.38 -3.06
C LEU A 174 6.65 -6.69 -3.26
N PHE A 175 5.76 -5.96 -2.58
CA PHE A 175 4.31 -6.10 -2.75
C PHE A 175 3.88 -5.86 -4.21
N THR A 176 4.29 -4.75 -4.83
CA THR A 176 3.93 -4.45 -6.23
C THR A 176 4.49 -5.49 -7.20
N MET A 177 5.73 -5.94 -6.98
CA MET A 177 6.34 -7.00 -7.78
C MET A 177 5.57 -8.32 -7.68
N TYR A 178 5.25 -8.79 -6.46
CA TYR A 178 4.52 -10.05 -6.29
C TYR A 178 3.10 -9.98 -6.84
N ILE A 179 2.41 -8.84 -6.73
CA ILE A 179 1.10 -8.64 -7.39
C ILE A 179 1.22 -8.65 -8.92
N ALA A 180 2.28 -8.05 -9.49
CA ALA A 180 2.50 -8.13 -10.94
C ALA A 180 2.73 -9.58 -11.39
N LEU A 181 3.58 -10.33 -10.67
CA LEU A 181 3.89 -11.72 -10.99
C LEU A 181 2.68 -12.65 -10.87
N ILE A 182 1.90 -12.54 -9.77
CA ILE A 182 0.70 -13.37 -9.59
C ILE A 182 -0.38 -13.03 -10.62
N SER A 183 -0.53 -11.75 -11.00
CA SER A 183 -1.47 -11.33 -12.04
C SER A 183 -1.09 -11.86 -13.42
N LEU A 184 0.20 -11.77 -13.79
CA LEU A 184 0.71 -12.36 -15.02
C LEU A 184 0.51 -13.88 -15.04
N HIS A 185 0.81 -14.54 -13.92
CA HIS A 185 0.62 -15.98 -13.79
C HIS A 185 -0.86 -16.36 -13.94
N ALA A 186 -1.78 -15.64 -13.30
CA ALA A 186 -3.23 -15.84 -13.44
C ALA A 186 -3.69 -15.72 -14.90
N LEU A 187 -3.24 -14.70 -15.64
CA LEU A 187 -3.61 -14.51 -17.05
C LEU A 187 -3.13 -15.68 -17.93
N ILE A 188 -1.89 -16.14 -17.70
CA ILE A 188 -1.35 -17.31 -18.41
C ILE A 188 -2.19 -18.56 -18.11
N MET A 189 -2.53 -18.79 -16.83
CA MET A 189 -3.35 -19.91 -16.39
C MET A 189 -4.75 -19.88 -17.01
N VAL A 190 -5.40 -18.71 -17.02
CA VAL A 190 -6.72 -18.55 -17.64
C VAL A 190 -6.63 -18.83 -19.14
N GLY A 191 -5.60 -18.33 -19.83
CA GLY A 191 -5.36 -18.63 -21.24
C GLY A 191 -5.25 -20.13 -21.52
N PHE A 192 -4.44 -20.86 -20.73
CA PHE A 192 -4.32 -22.31 -20.86
C PHE A 192 -5.62 -23.04 -20.55
N HIS A 193 -6.35 -22.62 -19.51
CA HIS A 193 -7.63 -23.21 -19.16
C HIS A 193 -8.66 -23.03 -20.28
N PHE A 194 -8.74 -21.85 -20.90
CA PHE A 194 -9.60 -21.61 -22.06
C PHE A 194 -9.23 -22.49 -23.26
N LEU A 195 -7.94 -22.65 -23.57
CA LEU A 195 -7.49 -23.49 -24.69
C LEU A 195 -7.84 -24.97 -24.45
N TYR A 196 -7.57 -25.48 -23.25
CA TYR A 196 -7.88 -26.86 -22.89
C TYR A 196 -9.39 -27.14 -22.91
N CYS A 197 -10.19 -26.23 -22.35
CA CYS A 197 -11.64 -26.40 -22.27
C CYS A 197 -12.37 -26.08 -23.57
N PHE A 198 -11.72 -25.46 -24.55
CA PHE A 198 -12.26 -25.31 -25.89
C PHE A 198 -12.19 -26.63 -26.68
N GLU A 199 -11.14 -27.42 -26.47
CA GLU A 199 -10.98 -28.73 -27.11
C GLU A 199 -11.86 -29.82 -26.46
N GLU A 200 -12.10 -29.70 -25.15
CA GLU A 200 -12.93 -30.60 -24.36
C GLU A 200 -14.37 -30.07 -24.15
N ASP A 201 -15.26 -30.90 -23.61
CA ASP A 201 -16.59 -30.45 -23.21
C ASP A 201 -16.51 -29.59 -21.94
N TRP A 202 -16.89 -28.31 -22.03
CA TRP A 202 -16.88 -27.34 -20.93
C TRP A 202 -17.55 -27.87 -19.65
N THR A 203 -18.52 -28.76 -19.77
CA THR A 203 -19.21 -29.39 -18.62
C THR A 203 -18.31 -30.27 -17.76
N LYS A 204 -17.16 -30.71 -18.29
CA LYS A 204 -16.18 -31.54 -17.59
C LYS A 204 -14.99 -30.75 -17.04
N CYS A 205 -14.91 -29.46 -17.37
CA CYS A 205 -13.76 -28.60 -17.06
C CYS A 205 -13.81 -27.92 -15.70
N SER A 206 -14.98 -27.86 -15.07
CA SER A 206 -15.16 -27.25 -13.76
C SER A 206 -16.24 -27.96 -12.97
N SER A 207 -16.13 -27.95 -11.65
CA SER A 207 -17.21 -28.39 -10.75
C SER A 207 -18.38 -27.40 -10.70
N PHE A 208 -18.21 -26.19 -11.24
CA PHE A 208 -19.26 -25.17 -11.35
C PHE A 208 -19.99 -25.25 -12.70
N SER A 209 -21.19 -24.67 -12.76
CA SER A 209 -21.93 -24.58 -14.02
C SER A 209 -21.16 -23.74 -15.05
N PRO A 210 -21.21 -24.07 -16.36
CA PRO A 210 -20.45 -23.34 -17.37
C PRO A 210 -20.65 -21.81 -17.34
N PRO A 211 -21.89 -21.26 -17.20
CA PRO A 211 -22.07 -19.82 -17.08
C PRO A 211 -21.35 -19.22 -15.87
N THR A 212 -21.39 -19.90 -14.71
CA THR A 212 -20.69 -19.45 -13.50
C THR A 212 -19.18 -19.43 -13.71
N THR A 213 -18.63 -20.50 -14.26
CA THR A 213 -17.20 -20.63 -14.58
C THR A 213 -16.74 -19.49 -15.48
N VAL A 214 -17.46 -19.23 -16.57
CA VAL A 214 -17.13 -18.14 -17.51
C VAL A 214 -17.14 -16.78 -16.81
N ILE A 215 -18.14 -16.49 -15.99
CA ILE A 215 -18.22 -15.22 -15.24
C ILE A 215 -17.03 -15.06 -14.30
N LEU A 216 -16.68 -16.10 -13.53
CA LEU A 216 -15.54 -16.08 -12.59
C LEU A 216 -14.21 -15.85 -13.32
N LEU A 217 -14.01 -16.53 -14.46
CA LEU A 217 -12.80 -16.37 -15.28
C LEU A 217 -12.71 -14.97 -15.91
N ILE A 218 -13.82 -14.43 -16.40
CA ILE A 218 -13.86 -13.06 -16.94
C ILE A 218 -13.47 -12.05 -15.87
N LEU A 219 -14.07 -12.13 -14.68
CA LEU A 219 -13.76 -11.23 -13.57
C LEU A 219 -12.29 -11.36 -13.14
N LEU A 220 -11.76 -12.58 -13.06
CA LEU A 220 -10.34 -12.83 -12.78
C LEU A 220 -9.43 -12.21 -13.87
N CYS A 221 -9.78 -12.36 -15.15
CA CYS A 221 -9.04 -11.73 -16.25
C CYS A 221 -9.01 -10.21 -16.13
N PHE A 222 -10.16 -9.58 -15.87
CA PHE A 222 -10.23 -8.12 -15.71
C PHE A 222 -9.40 -7.65 -14.51
N GLU A 223 -9.52 -8.33 -13.38
CA GLU A 223 -8.73 -8.06 -12.19
C GLU A 223 -7.22 -8.18 -12.49
N ALA A 224 -6.79 -9.32 -13.01
CA ALA A 224 -5.39 -9.60 -13.26
C ALA A 224 -4.79 -8.63 -14.29
N LEU A 225 -5.53 -8.27 -15.36
CA LEU A 225 -5.04 -7.32 -16.35
C LEU A 225 -4.88 -5.90 -15.76
N LEU A 226 -5.86 -5.45 -14.98
CA LEU A 226 -5.82 -4.14 -14.31
C LEU A 226 -4.65 -4.06 -13.34
N PHE A 227 -4.50 -5.06 -12.46
CA PHE A 227 -3.45 -5.05 -11.46
C PHE A 227 -2.07 -5.28 -12.06
N LEU A 228 -1.93 -6.13 -13.09
CA LEU A 228 -0.66 -6.29 -13.79
C LEU A 228 -0.15 -4.96 -14.34
N ILE A 229 -0.99 -4.21 -15.04
CA ILE A 229 -0.61 -2.92 -15.63
C ILE A 229 -0.24 -1.93 -14.52
N PHE A 230 -1.13 -1.75 -13.55
CA PHE A 230 -0.93 -0.79 -12.47
C PHE A 230 0.32 -1.10 -11.65
N THR A 231 0.49 -2.34 -11.19
CA THR A 231 1.63 -2.68 -10.32
C THR A 231 2.94 -2.79 -11.06
N SER A 232 2.94 -3.12 -12.36
CA SER A 232 4.16 -3.07 -13.19
C SER A 232 4.67 -1.64 -13.34
N VAL A 233 3.77 -0.67 -13.58
CA VAL A 233 4.14 0.76 -13.64
C VAL A 233 4.63 1.25 -12.28
N MET A 234 3.93 0.91 -11.20
CA MET A 234 4.35 1.28 -9.84
C MET A 234 5.69 0.64 -9.44
N PHE A 235 5.92 -0.63 -9.79
CA PHE A 235 7.20 -1.28 -9.56
C PHE A 235 8.32 -0.61 -10.36
N GLY A 236 8.12 -0.37 -11.66
CA GLY A 236 9.11 0.28 -12.51
C GLY A 236 9.48 1.69 -12.05
N THR A 237 8.48 2.50 -11.67
CA THR A 237 8.71 3.86 -11.14
C THR A 237 9.49 3.83 -9.82
N GLN A 238 9.16 2.92 -8.89
CA GLN A 238 9.92 2.79 -7.64
C GLN A 238 11.37 2.32 -7.89
N VAL A 239 11.58 1.36 -8.78
CA VAL A 239 12.93 0.90 -9.14
C VAL A 239 13.73 2.05 -9.76
N HIS A 240 13.12 2.83 -10.66
CA HIS A 240 13.75 4.01 -11.23
C HIS A 240 14.17 5.01 -10.15
N SER A 241 13.25 5.41 -9.26
CA SER A 241 13.54 6.32 -8.15
C SER A 241 14.67 5.81 -7.24
N ILE A 242 14.71 4.51 -6.97
CA ILE A 242 15.80 3.89 -6.19
C ILE A 242 17.14 3.98 -6.96
N CYS A 243 17.14 3.73 -8.27
CA CYS A 243 18.35 3.78 -9.09
C CYS A 243 18.87 5.21 -9.30
N THR A 244 17.99 6.22 -9.32
CA THR A 244 18.37 7.64 -9.45
C THR A 244 18.55 8.35 -8.10
N ASP A 245 18.33 7.66 -6.98
CA ASP A 245 18.24 8.22 -5.62
C ASP A 245 17.26 9.41 -5.51
N GLU A 246 16.14 9.31 -6.22
CA GLU A 246 15.03 10.27 -6.20
C GLU A 246 13.86 9.74 -5.34
N THR A 247 12.97 10.65 -4.92
CA THR A 247 11.75 10.39 -4.13
C THR A 247 10.64 11.26 -4.69
#